data_AF-A0AAW0TLV7-F1
#
_entry.id   AF-A0AAW0TLV7-F1
#
_cell.length_a   1.000
_cell.length_b   1.000
_cell.length_c   1.000
_cell.angle_alpha   90.00
_cell.angle_beta   90.00
_cell.angle_gamma   90.00
#
_symmetry.space_group_name_H-M   'P 1'
#
loop_
_entity.id
_entity.type
_entity.pdbx_description
1 polymer ?
#
loop_
_entity_poly.entity_id
_entity_poly.type
_entity_poly.pdbx_seq_one_letter_code
_entity_poly.pdbx_strand_id
1 'polypeptide(L)'
;MFVQTLFCPRSTLHLVLPTHCSTRTATANELKRVSQLLSNDGYPQHEIDEVIRRPSLQATLSKRLTAHLQDGALRRHSTINHRRNMTRKDIEANTTILHKEPDNARLRMREAAYIHQNKSSINTQLLPDFSLPSLRSQGTKSRDTRSGILLGRKVDVKRASLVEKPPFQQQLTTRDPIKDA
;
A
#
# COMPACT_ATOMS: atom_id res chain seq x y z
N MET A 1 13.24 -9.43 6.12
CA MET A 1 14.10 -9.42 4.93
C MET A 1 13.78 -8.17 4.13
N PHE A 2 14.76 -7.28 3.87
CA PHE A 2 14.53 -6.06 3.08
C PHE A 2 15.11 -6.15 1.70
N VAL A 3 14.36 -5.59 0.77
CA VAL A 3 14.61 -5.72 -0.66
C VAL A 3 14.46 -4.36 -1.31
N GLN A 4 15.55 -3.90 -1.92
CA GLN A 4 15.66 -2.64 -2.64
C GLN A 4 15.75 -2.96 -4.13
N THR A 5 14.77 -2.53 -4.92
CA THR A 5 14.91 -2.64 -6.37
C THR A 5 15.81 -1.55 -6.92
N LEU A 6 16.92 -1.92 -7.57
CA LEU A 6 17.77 -1.02 -8.33
C LEU A 6 17.44 -1.19 -9.82
N PHE A 7 16.38 -0.52 -10.32
CA PHE A 7 16.37 -0.01 -11.71
C PHE A 7 15.22 0.98 -11.96
N CYS A 8 15.47 2.23 -11.59
CA CYS A 8 14.94 3.44 -12.21
C CYS A 8 15.78 4.60 -11.67
N PRO A 9 16.43 5.46 -12.48
CA PRO A 9 17.30 6.51 -11.97
C PRO A 9 16.57 7.60 -11.16
N ARG A 10 15.25 7.48 -10.91
CA ARG A 10 14.49 8.44 -10.11
C ARG A 10 13.49 7.89 -9.08
N SER A 11 13.28 6.57 -8.95
CA SER A 11 12.28 6.04 -8.01
C SER A 11 12.60 4.62 -7.53
N THR A 12 13.08 4.48 -6.31
CA THR A 12 13.37 3.20 -5.64
C THR A 12 12.16 2.73 -4.82
N LEU A 13 11.77 1.44 -4.85
CA LEU A 13 10.60 0.93 -4.13
C LEU A 13 10.92 0.35 -2.75
N HIS A 14 10.10 0.62 -1.72
CA HIS A 14 10.31 0.09 -0.36
C HIS A 14 8.99 -0.15 0.43
N LEU A 15 8.29 -1.25 0.20
CA LEU A 15 6.93 -1.41 0.73
C LEU A 15 6.85 -1.90 2.19
N VAL A 16 5.95 -1.35 3.04
CA VAL A 16 5.73 -1.74 4.47
C VAL A 16 4.26 -1.77 4.85
N LEU A 17 3.90 -2.69 5.74
CA LEU A 17 2.66 -2.65 6.53
C LEU A 17 2.98 -2.88 8.01
N PRO A 18 2.38 -2.11 8.94
CA PRO A 18 2.53 -2.28 10.38
C PRO A 18 1.45 -3.21 10.93
N THR A 19 1.72 -3.83 12.08
CA THR A 19 0.76 -3.98 13.19
C THR A 19 1.47 -4.61 14.40
N HIS A 20 1.50 -3.81 15.48
CA HIS A 20 1.74 -4.06 16.90
C HIS A 20 2.92 -4.96 17.36
N CYS A 21 3.75 -4.40 18.23
CA CYS A 21 4.86 -5.06 18.90
C CYS A 21 4.35 -5.80 20.15
N SER A 22 4.25 -7.12 20.08
CA SER A 22 4.18 -7.99 21.26
C SER A 22 5.47 -8.81 21.33
N THR A 23 5.99 -9.05 22.54
CA THR A 23 7.08 -10.02 22.73
C THR A 23 6.61 -11.39 22.27
N ARG A 24 7.52 -12.30 21.84
CA ARG A 24 7.14 -13.65 21.39
C ARG A 24 6.27 -14.39 22.42
N THR A 25 6.55 -14.19 23.70
CA THR A 25 5.75 -14.71 24.82
C THR A 25 4.35 -14.10 24.86
N ALA A 26 4.22 -12.78 24.70
CA ALA A 26 2.92 -12.12 24.63
C ALA A 26 2.11 -12.56 23.39
N THR A 27 2.76 -12.77 22.24
CA THR A 27 2.08 -13.32 21.05
C THR A 27 1.61 -14.74 21.30
N ALA A 28 2.43 -15.59 21.94
CA ALA A 28 2.04 -16.96 22.27
C ALA A 28 0.88 -17.02 23.27
N ASN A 29 0.87 -16.13 24.28
CA ASN A 29 -0.23 -16.03 25.24
C ASN A 29 -1.51 -15.52 24.57
N GLU A 30 -1.40 -14.53 23.68
CA GLU A 30 -2.55 -14.03 22.94
C GLU A 30 -3.12 -15.07 21.97
N LEU A 31 -2.27 -15.84 21.28
CA LEU A 31 -2.71 -16.95 20.44
C LEU A 31 -3.46 -18.02 21.24
N LYS A 32 -2.99 -18.35 22.45
CA LYS A 32 -3.71 -19.25 23.36
C LYS A 32 -5.07 -18.69 23.75
N ARG A 33 -5.13 -17.40 24.11
CA ARG A 33 -6.38 -16.71 24.48
C ARG A 33 -7.39 -16.71 23.34
N VAL A 34 -6.93 -16.38 22.13
CA VAL A 34 -7.78 -16.36 20.92
C VAL A 34 -8.24 -17.78 20.56
N SER A 35 -7.36 -18.78 20.63
CA SER A 35 -7.72 -20.18 20.41
C SER A 35 -8.82 -20.64 21.37
N GLN A 36 -8.72 -20.28 22.66
CA GLN A 36 -9.74 -20.61 23.65
C GLN A 36 -11.07 -19.93 23.33
N LEU A 37 -11.05 -18.66 22.93
CA LEU A 37 -12.25 -17.90 22.62
C LEU A 37 -12.99 -18.49 21.41
N LEU A 38 -12.26 -18.83 20.34
CA LEU A 38 -12.84 -19.48 19.16
C LEU A 38 -13.37 -20.88 19.47
N SER A 39 -12.69 -21.64 20.32
CA SER A 39 -13.19 -22.95 20.76
C SER A 39 -14.50 -22.81 21.56
N ASN A 40 -14.61 -21.79 22.41
CA ASN A 40 -15.85 -21.51 23.17
C ASN A 40 -17.02 -21.09 22.26
N ASP A 41 -16.73 -20.45 21.13
CA ASP A 41 -17.73 -20.05 20.13
C ASP A 41 -18.16 -21.22 19.20
N GLY A 42 -17.65 -22.43 19.44
CA GLY A 42 -18.04 -23.64 18.72
C GLY A 42 -17.27 -23.91 17.42
N TYR A 43 -16.19 -23.19 17.16
CA TYR A 43 -15.32 -23.48 16.01
C TYR A 43 -14.53 -24.79 16.24
N PRO A 44 -14.39 -25.65 15.23
CA PRO A 44 -13.69 -26.91 15.39
C PRO A 44 -12.17 -26.67 15.48
N GLN A 45 -11.51 -27.37 16.42
CA GLN A 45 -10.10 -27.13 16.76
C GLN A 45 -9.16 -27.22 15.54
N HIS A 46 -9.46 -28.11 14.58
CA HIS A 46 -8.62 -28.27 13.38
C HIS A 46 -8.61 -27.03 12.47
N GLU A 47 -9.71 -26.27 12.38
CA GLU A 47 -9.77 -25.04 11.60
C GLU A 47 -9.02 -23.91 12.31
N ILE A 48 -9.16 -23.83 13.63
CA ILE A 48 -8.44 -22.87 14.48
C ILE A 48 -6.93 -23.09 14.33
N ASP A 49 -6.49 -24.35 14.44
CA ASP A 49 -5.09 -24.74 14.29
C ASP A 49 -4.60 -24.48 12.86
N GLU A 50 -5.40 -24.73 11.82
CA GLU A 50 -5.00 -24.41 10.44
C GLU A 50 -4.74 -22.90 10.27
N VAL A 51 -5.61 -22.06 10.82
CA VAL A 51 -5.48 -20.60 10.72
C VAL A 51 -4.32 -20.06 11.56
N ILE A 52 -4.13 -20.55 12.79
CA ILE A 52 -3.02 -20.15 13.67
C ILE A 52 -1.67 -20.66 13.11
N ARG A 53 -1.65 -21.88 12.58
CA ARG A 53 -0.44 -22.52 12.05
C ARG A 53 -0.12 -22.07 10.63
N ARG A 54 -1.07 -21.43 9.92
CA ARG A 54 -0.76 -20.73 8.66
C ARG A 54 0.32 -19.69 8.95
N PRO A 55 1.53 -19.82 8.36
CA PRO A 55 2.59 -18.84 8.54
C PRO A 55 2.20 -17.58 7.76
N SER A 56 1.36 -16.75 8.38
CA SER A 56 0.80 -15.52 7.81
C SER A 56 1.60 -14.27 8.21
N LEU A 57 2.57 -14.38 9.11
CA LEU A 57 3.32 -13.21 9.61
C LEU A 57 4.78 -13.14 9.15
N GLN A 58 5.30 -14.21 8.54
CA GLN A 58 6.55 -14.17 7.80
C GLN A 58 6.22 -14.23 6.31
N ALA A 59 5.79 -13.10 5.76
CA ALA A 59 5.81 -12.93 4.32
C ALA A 59 7.27 -13.06 3.88
N THR A 60 7.66 -14.26 3.44
CA THR A 60 8.93 -14.45 2.75
C THR A 60 8.98 -13.47 1.59
N LEU A 61 10.19 -13.05 1.20
CA LEU A 61 10.37 -12.15 0.07
C LEU A 61 9.51 -12.59 -1.13
N SER A 62 9.55 -13.87 -1.47
CA SER A 62 8.74 -14.49 -2.52
C SER A 62 7.24 -14.18 -2.41
N LYS A 63 6.63 -14.30 -1.22
CA LYS A 63 5.22 -13.95 -1.00
C LYS A 63 4.98 -12.45 -1.23
N ARG A 64 5.88 -11.60 -0.74
CA ARG A 64 5.79 -10.13 -0.91
C ARG A 64 5.90 -9.71 -2.37
N LEU A 65 6.84 -10.29 -3.13
CA LEU A 65 6.98 -10.05 -4.57
C LEU A 65 5.73 -10.49 -5.33
N THR A 66 5.15 -11.63 -4.95
CA THR A 66 3.94 -12.16 -5.57
C THR A 66 2.74 -11.25 -5.29
N ALA A 67 2.60 -10.74 -4.06
CA ALA A 67 1.56 -9.76 -3.71
C ALA A 67 1.71 -8.46 -4.51
N HIS A 68 2.95 -7.99 -4.74
CA HIS A 68 3.20 -6.82 -5.59
C HIS A 68 2.87 -7.04 -7.06
N LEU A 69 3.03 -8.27 -7.54
CA LEU A 69 2.67 -8.66 -8.89
C LEU A 69 1.15 -8.73 -9.08
N GLN A 70 0.40 -9.22 -8.10
CA GLN A 70 -1.05 -9.39 -8.23
C GLN A 70 -1.81 -8.07 -8.21
N ASP A 71 -1.65 -7.23 -7.16
CA ASP A 71 -2.41 -5.98 -7.03
C ASP A 71 -1.60 -4.87 -6.32
N GLY A 72 -0.29 -4.88 -6.53
CA GLY A 72 0.62 -3.94 -5.88
C GLY A 72 0.63 -2.55 -6.49
N ALA A 73 1.09 -1.58 -5.69
CA ALA A 73 1.49 -0.25 -6.18
C ALA A 73 2.53 -0.35 -7.33
N LEU A 74 3.40 -1.35 -7.27
CA LEU A 74 4.43 -1.59 -8.29
C LEU A 74 3.83 -1.95 -9.66
N ARG A 75 2.86 -2.87 -9.71
CA ARG A 75 2.15 -3.22 -10.96
C ARG A 75 1.46 -1.99 -11.53
N ARG A 76 0.70 -1.25 -10.71
CA ARG A 76 0.02 -0.02 -11.13
C ARG A 76 1.00 1.01 -11.70
N HIS A 77 2.10 1.26 -11.00
CA HIS A 77 3.14 2.19 -11.45
C HIS A 77 3.73 1.77 -12.80
N SER A 78 4.09 0.49 -12.98
CA SER A 78 4.64 -0.04 -14.23
C SER A 78 3.65 0.10 -15.38
N THR A 79 2.38 -0.22 -15.16
CA THR A 79 1.34 -0.11 -16.18
C THR A 79 1.08 1.35 -16.57
N ILE A 80 0.99 2.26 -15.61
CA ILE A 80 0.67 3.67 -15.86
C ILE A 80 1.85 4.43 -16.49
N ASN A 81 3.05 4.27 -15.93
CA ASN A 81 4.21 5.09 -16.30
C ASN A 81 5.07 4.47 -17.40
N HIS A 82 5.15 3.14 -17.45
CA HIS A 82 6.01 2.43 -18.39
C HIS A 82 5.23 1.66 -19.46
N ARG A 83 3.90 1.58 -19.36
CA ARG A 83 3.04 0.80 -20.25
C ARG A 83 3.53 -0.64 -20.47
N ARG A 84 4.19 -1.21 -19.47
CA ARG A 84 4.78 -2.56 -19.50
C ARG A 84 4.14 -3.44 -18.45
N ASN A 85 3.83 -4.67 -18.86
CA ASN A 85 3.48 -5.75 -17.96
C ASN A 85 4.76 -6.30 -17.33
N MET A 86 4.87 -6.17 -16.01
CA MET A 86 6.05 -6.57 -15.26
C MET A 86 5.92 -8.04 -14.89
N THR A 87 6.95 -8.84 -15.14
CA THR A 87 6.98 -10.25 -14.76
C THR A 87 7.65 -10.44 -13.39
N ARG A 88 7.46 -11.62 -12.77
CA ARG A 88 8.14 -11.94 -11.51
C ARG A 88 9.66 -11.91 -11.64
N LYS A 89 10.19 -12.42 -12.75
CA LYS A 89 11.64 -12.41 -13.05
C LYS A 89 12.18 -10.99 -13.15
N ASP A 90 11.42 -10.08 -13.76
CA ASP A 90 11.80 -8.66 -13.83
C ASP A 90 11.92 -8.06 -12.42
N ILE A 91 10.98 -8.37 -11.52
CA ILE A 91 11.06 -7.87 -10.14
C ILE A 91 12.28 -8.48 -9.45
N GLU A 92 12.45 -9.80 -9.51
CA GLU A 92 13.55 -10.52 -8.87
C GLU A 92 14.92 -10.02 -9.34
N ALA A 93 15.12 -9.84 -10.65
CA ALA A 93 16.35 -9.32 -11.23
C ALA A 93 16.65 -7.88 -10.80
N ASN A 94 15.60 -7.07 -10.65
CA ASN A 94 15.77 -5.69 -10.22
C ASN A 94 15.87 -5.57 -8.71
N THR A 95 15.54 -6.59 -7.91
CA THR A 95 15.58 -6.57 -6.44
C THR A 95 16.94 -6.96 -5.86
N THR A 96 17.43 -6.20 -4.89
CA THR A 96 18.67 -6.45 -4.13
C THR A 96 18.38 -6.50 -2.64
N ILE A 97 19.00 -7.43 -1.91
CA ILE A 97 18.81 -7.55 -0.46
C ILE A 97 19.82 -6.64 0.24
N LEU A 98 19.34 -5.57 0.89
CA LEU A 98 20.23 -4.65 1.61
C LEU A 98 20.68 -5.17 2.96
N HIS A 99 19.75 -5.81 3.69
CA HIS A 99 20.01 -6.22 5.05
C HIS A 99 19.16 -7.43 5.44
N LYS A 100 19.75 -8.29 6.26
CA LYS A 100 19.11 -9.45 6.88
C LYS A 100 19.11 -9.24 8.40
N GLU A 101 17.94 -9.35 9.01
CA GLU A 101 17.80 -9.30 10.48
C GLU A 101 17.06 -10.56 10.93
N PRO A 102 17.54 -11.26 11.97
CA PRO A 102 16.85 -12.41 12.54
C PRO A 102 15.67 -11.99 13.43
N ASP A 103 15.78 -10.84 14.11
CA ASP A 103 14.71 -10.31 14.94
C ASP A 103 13.74 -9.45 14.12
N ASN A 104 12.45 -9.79 14.21
CA ASN A 104 11.38 -9.08 13.49
C ASN A 104 11.16 -7.66 14.01
N ALA A 105 11.38 -7.37 15.30
CA ALA A 105 11.21 -6.03 15.83
C ALA A 105 12.29 -5.10 15.26
N ARG A 106 13.56 -5.51 15.35
CA ARG A 106 14.69 -4.82 14.71
C ARG A 106 14.53 -4.70 13.19
N LEU A 107 14.01 -5.74 12.54
CA LEU A 107 13.69 -5.70 11.12
C LEU A 107 12.75 -4.52 10.84
N ARG A 108 11.58 -4.43 11.52
CA ARG A 108 10.62 -3.32 11.32
C ARG A 108 11.23 -1.93 11.57
N MET A 109 12.02 -1.77 12.63
CA MET A 109 12.68 -0.48 12.90
C MET A 109 13.63 -0.09 11.77
N ARG A 110 14.40 -1.06 11.27
CA ARG A 110 15.30 -0.85 10.15
C ARG A 110 14.54 -0.55 8.85
N GLU A 111 13.37 -1.17 8.63
CA GLU A 111 12.46 -0.83 7.52
C GLU A 111 12.07 0.65 7.56
N ALA A 112 11.58 1.10 8.72
CA ALA A 112 11.14 2.47 8.91
C ALA A 112 12.29 3.47 8.70
N ALA A 113 13.49 3.15 9.21
CA ALA A 113 14.68 3.96 8.99
C ALA A 113 15.03 4.08 7.50
N TYR A 114 15.04 2.96 6.75
CA TYR A 114 15.32 2.99 5.31
C TYR A 114 14.30 3.82 4.53
N ILE A 115 13.02 3.75 4.91
CA ILE A 115 11.97 4.52 4.23
C ILE A 115 12.06 5.99 4.53
N HIS A 116 12.35 6.32 5.78
CA HIS A 116 12.56 7.69 6.18
C HIS A 116 13.75 8.32 5.46
N GLN A 117 14.83 7.56 5.28
CA GLN A 117 16.05 8.01 4.58
C GLN A 117 15.82 8.15 3.06
N ASN A 118 15.18 7.15 2.42
CA ASN A 118 15.07 7.09 0.96
C ASN A 118 13.84 7.84 0.40
N LYS A 119 12.83 8.13 1.23
CA LYS A 119 11.61 8.92 0.89
C LYS A 119 11.00 8.61 -0.48
N SER A 120 10.83 7.33 -0.81
CA SER A 120 10.33 6.99 -2.14
C SER A 120 8.85 7.28 -2.31
N SER A 121 8.50 7.82 -3.48
CA SER A 121 7.11 8.19 -3.82
C SER A 121 6.16 7.00 -3.77
N ILE A 122 6.63 5.79 -4.08
CA ILE A 122 5.79 4.58 -4.09
C ILE A 122 5.42 4.12 -2.67
N ASN A 123 6.17 4.55 -1.66
CA ASN A 123 5.87 4.27 -0.26
C ASN A 123 4.95 5.28 0.38
N THR A 124 4.70 6.39 -0.31
CA THR A 124 3.76 7.39 0.17
C THR A 124 2.38 6.78 0.01
N GLN A 125 1.83 6.27 1.10
CA GLN A 125 0.43 5.90 1.15
C GLN A 125 -0.35 7.20 1.04
N LEU A 126 -0.89 7.45 -0.16
CA LEU A 126 -1.94 8.45 -0.33
C LEU A 126 -3.13 7.92 0.48
N LEU A 127 -3.23 8.34 1.75
CA LEU A 127 -4.42 8.08 2.55
C LEU A 127 -5.61 8.55 1.72
N PRO A 128 -6.58 7.68 1.38
CA PRO A 128 -7.85 8.17 0.89
C PRO A 128 -8.51 8.83 2.09
N ASP A 129 -8.44 10.16 2.20
CA ASP A 129 -9.03 11.00 3.26
C ASP A 129 -9.63 10.20 4.41
N PHE A 130 -8.78 9.54 5.20
CA PHE A 130 -9.20 8.92 6.43
C PHE A 130 -9.31 10.10 7.40
N SER A 131 -10.38 10.88 7.23
CA SER A 131 -10.89 11.70 8.32
C SER A 131 -11.05 10.73 9.47
N LEU A 132 -10.18 10.81 10.47
CA LEU A 132 -10.31 10.01 11.68
C LEU A 132 -11.76 10.12 12.12
N PRO A 133 -12.45 9.03 12.49
CA PRO A 133 -13.85 9.11 12.91
C PRO A 133 -14.08 10.16 14.00
N SER A 134 -13.07 10.44 14.83
CA SER A 134 -13.07 11.50 15.85
C SER A 134 -13.13 12.93 15.29
N LEU A 135 -12.62 13.16 14.07
CA LEU A 135 -12.72 14.43 13.35
C LEU A 135 -14.07 14.59 12.64
N ARG A 136 -14.88 13.52 12.55
CA ARG A 136 -16.18 13.53 11.87
C ARG A 136 -17.33 14.10 12.70
N SER A 137 -17.19 14.24 14.02
CA SER A 137 -18.29 14.64 14.91
C SER A 137 -18.29 16.11 15.37
N GLN A 138 -17.31 16.91 14.98
CA GLN A 138 -17.21 18.32 15.42
C GLN A 138 -17.98 19.30 14.49
N GLY A 139 -18.54 18.82 13.38
CA GLY A 139 -19.35 19.63 12.47
C GLY A 139 -20.84 19.63 12.87
N THR A 140 -21.36 20.82 13.14
CA THR A 140 -22.79 21.19 13.22
C THR A 140 -23.59 20.79 14.47
N LYS A 141 -23.19 21.25 15.66
CA LYS A 141 -24.19 21.84 16.57
C LYS A 141 -24.33 23.32 16.23
N SER A 142 -24.93 23.59 15.07
CA SER A 142 -25.48 24.90 14.78
C SER A 142 -26.53 25.17 15.86
N ARG A 143 -26.25 26.09 16.78
CA ARG A 143 -27.27 26.66 17.65
C ARG A 143 -28.28 27.31 16.72
N ASP A 144 -29.48 26.73 16.65
CA ASP A 144 -30.65 27.35 16.04
C ASP A 144 -30.99 28.63 16.80
N THR A 145 -30.34 29.72 16.43
CA THR A 145 -30.90 31.06 16.61
C THR A 145 -32.00 31.21 15.57
N ARG A 146 -33.19 30.84 16.02
CA ARG A 146 -34.50 31.17 15.46
C ARG A 146 -34.57 32.66 15.08
N SER A 147 -34.39 32.99 13.80
CA SER A 147 -35.00 34.16 13.14
C SER A 147 -34.67 34.17 11.66
N GLY A 148 -35.66 34.45 10.81
CA GLY A 148 -35.41 35.02 9.50
C GLY A 148 -35.81 34.14 8.32
N ILE A 149 -37.10 34.08 8.06
CA ILE A 149 -37.70 33.85 6.75
C ILE A 149 -36.96 34.71 5.71
N LEU A 150 -36.35 34.10 4.68
CA LEU A 150 -36.16 34.77 3.40
C LEU A 150 -36.05 33.78 2.24
N LEU A 151 -37.12 33.83 1.45
CA LEU A 151 -37.38 33.32 0.12
C LEU A 151 -36.14 33.15 -0.79
N GLY A 152 -36.01 31.94 -1.30
CA GLY A 152 -35.94 31.65 -2.75
C GLY A 152 -34.94 32.45 -3.58
N ARG A 153 -33.78 31.83 -3.88
CA ARG A 153 -33.08 32.05 -5.14
C ARG A 153 -32.75 30.72 -5.79
N LYS A 154 -33.46 30.43 -6.88
CA LYS A 154 -33.08 29.40 -7.85
C LYS A 154 -31.76 29.83 -8.48
N VAL A 155 -30.72 29.03 -8.32
CA VAL A 155 -29.45 29.22 -9.04
C VAL A 155 -29.43 28.18 -10.15
N ASP A 156 -29.61 28.65 -11.38
CA ASP A 156 -29.45 27.85 -12.59
C ASP A 156 -27.98 27.44 -12.74
N VAL A 157 -27.70 26.16 -12.49
CA VAL A 157 -26.39 25.57 -12.71
C VAL A 157 -26.19 25.37 -14.21
N LYS A 158 -25.50 26.32 -14.85
CA LYS A 158 -25.02 26.18 -16.23
C LYS A 158 -24.05 25.00 -16.30
N ARG A 159 -24.47 23.98 -17.05
CA ARG A 159 -23.74 22.77 -17.41
C ARG A 159 -22.49 23.16 -18.21
N ALA A 160 -21.31 23.11 -17.58
CA ALA A 160 -20.04 23.32 -18.26
C ALA A 160 -19.79 22.16 -19.24
N SER A 161 -19.54 22.51 -20.49
CA SER A 161 -19.24 21.64 -21.62
C SER A 161 -17.95 20.85 -21.41
N LEU A 162 -17.99 19.56 -21.79
CA LEU A 162 -16.82 18.69 -21.94
C LEU A 162 -15.77 19.37 -22.83
N VAL A 163 -14.57 19.57 -22.30
CA VAL A 163 -13.38 19.90 -23.09
C VAL A 163 -12.81 18.59 -23.62
N GLU A 164 -12.98 18.33 -24.91
CA GLU A 164 -12.30 17.24 -25.60
C GLU A 164 -10.78 17.46 -25.54
N LYS A 165 -10.06 16.49 -24.98
CA LYS A 165 -8.59 16.48 -25.01
C LYS A 165 -8.11 16.11 -26.42
N PRO A 166 -7.13 16.83 -26.99
CA PRO A 166 -6.61 16.52 -28.32
C PRO A 166 -5.83 15.19 -28.33
N PRO A 167 -5.79 14.51 -29.50
CA PRO A 167 -5.10 13.24 -29.66
C PRO A 167 -3.59 13.42 -29.49
N PHE A 168 -3.02 12.63 -28.58
CA PHE A 168 -1.58 12.61 -28.29
C PHE A 168 -0.85 11.96 -29.48
N GLN A 169 -0.26 12.77 -30.36
CA GLN A 169 0.60 12.28 -31.43
C GLN A 169 1.88 11.68 -30.82
N GLN A 170 2.02 10.36 -30.91
CA GLN A 170 3.25 9.66 -30.54
C GLN A 170 4.27 9.86 -31.66
N GLN A 171 5.29 10.67 -31.42
CA GLN A 171 6.44 10.76 -32.33
C GLN A 171 7.28 9.48 -32.19
N LEU A 172 7.29 8.65 -33.24
CA LEU A 172 8.24 7.56 -33.40
C LEU A 172 9.61 8.17 -33.67
N THR A 173 10.54 8.09 -32.70
CA THR A 173 11.94 8.34 -32.96
C THR A 173 12.58 7.05 -33.48
N THR A 174 12.85 7.00 -34.78
CA THR A 174 13.73 6.01 -35.41
C THR A 174 15.11 6.09 -34.77
N ARG A 175 15.58 4.98 -34.18
CA ARG A 175 16.96 4.83 -33.73
C ARG A 175 17.83 4.47 -34.92
N ASP A 176 18.93 5.20 -35.07
CA ASP A 176 19.95 4.94 -36.07
C ASP A 176 20.70 3.61 -35.81
N PRO A 177 21.16 2.91 -36.86
CA PRO A 177 21.90 1.67 -36.73
C PRO A 177 23.32 1.93 -36.20
N ILE A 178 23.71 1.15 -35.19
CA ILE A 178 25.07 1.07 -34.66
C ILE A 178 25.94 0.44 -35.76
N LYS A 179 26.96 1.17 -36.21
CA LYS A 179 28.03 0.62 -37.04
C LYS A 179 29.09 0.06 -36.10
N ASP A 180 29.20 -1.27 -36.08
CA ASP A 180 30.31 -1.96 -35.45
C ASP A 180 31.58 -1.73 -36.27
N ALA A 181 32.69 -1.43 -35.58
CA ALA A 181 34.04 -1.30 -36.11
C ALA A 181 34.94 -2.38 -35.50
#